data_AF-T1AJQ7-F1
#
_entry.id   AF-T1AJQ7-F1
#
_cell.length_a   1.000
_cell.length_b   1.000
_cell.length_c   1.000
_cell.angle_alpha   90.00
_cell.angle_beta   90.00
_cell.angle_gamma   90.00
#
_symmetry.space_group_name_H-M   'P 1'
#
loop_
_entity.id
_entity.type
_entity.pdbx_description
1 polymer ?
#
loop_
_entity_poly.entity_id
_entity_poly.type
_entity_poly.pdbx_seq_one_letter_code
_entity_poly.pdbx_strand_id
1 'polypeptide(L)'
;DLSVKGINNALLRVGDACRNEYNAMRNRIRRSKWVHIDETGFHVNGKKYWLWAFRSAENDILIVIVDSRGRDVVRDTMGETFHGPAIVDGWRVYSYLTTIQRCWAHLIREVDAFKSSERGKELSEEIHSIFKELKESLKSENMDERKSMK
;
A
#
# COMPACT_ATOMS: atom_id res chain seq x y z
N ASP A 1 22.18 -26.52 21.61
CA ASP A 1 22.23 -25.49 20.54
C ASP A 1 21.39 -25.88 19.34
N LEU A 2 20.60 -24.94 18.82
CA LEU A 2 19.87 -25.09 17.55
C LEU A 2 20.80 -24.72 16.39
N SER A 3 20.95 -25.61 15.42
CA SER A 3 21.72 -25.32 14.20
C SER A 3 21.00 -24.33 13.30
N VAL A 4 21.75 -23.60 12.46
CA VAL A 4 21.19 -22.71 11.42
C VAL A 4 20.20 -23.45 10.51
N LYS A 5 20.51 -24.70 10.16
CA LYS A 5 19.62 -25.58 9.37
C LYS A 5 18.32 -25.89 10.14
N GLY A 6 18.41 -26.13 11.45
CA GLY A 6 17.25 -26.37 12.31
C GLY A 6 16.30 -25.17 12.35
N ILE A 7 16.86 -23.96 12.52
CA ILE A 7 16.10 -22.71 12.50
C ILE A 7 15.42 -22.50 11.13
N ASN A 8 16.17 -22.68 10.03
CA ASN A 8 15.62 -22.52 8.69
C ASN A 8 14.47 -23.50 8.41
N ASN A 9 14.62 -24.78 8.79
CA ASN A 9 13.56 -25.77 8.63
C ASN A 9 12.31 -25.42 9.45
N ALA A 10 12.48 -24.86 10.65
CA ALA A 10 11.35 -24.38 11.46
C ALA A 10 10.61 -23.23 10.75
N LEU A 11 11.33 -22.26 10.19
CA LEU A 11 10.74 -21.15 9.44
C LEU A 11 9.98 -21.64 8.20
N LEU A 12 10.54 -22.58 7.44
CA LEU A 12 9.87 -23.17 6.26
C LEU A 12 8.57 -23.88 6.65
N ARG A 13 8.56 -24.65 7.74
CA ARG A 13 7.35 -25.33 8.24
C ARG A 13 6.26 -24.34 8.67
N VAL A 14 6.64 -23.23 9.31
CA VAL A 14 5.70 -22.15 9.63
C VAL A 14 5.15 -21.53 8.35
N GLY A 15 6.01 -21.25 7.37
CA GLY A 15 5.59 -20.76 6.05
C GLY A 15 4.57 -21.67 5.38
N ASP A 16 4.80 -22.98 5.42
CA ASP A 16 3.86 -23.97 4.87
C ASP A 16 2.54 -24.01 5.64
N ALA A 17 2.58 -23.96 6.98
CA ALA A 17 1.37 -23.91 7.80
C ALA A 17 0.54 -22.63 7.56
N CYS A 18 1.20 -21.49 7.31
CA CYS A 18 0.53 -20.21 7.04
C CYS A 18 0.05 -20.06 5.58
N ARG A 19 0.42 -20.96 4.67
CA ARG A 19 0.17 -20.82 3.23
C ARG A 19 -1.31 -20.65 2.88
N ASN A 20 -2.18 -21.41 3.54
CA ASN A 20 -3.62 -21.35 3.28
C ASN A 20 -4.21 -20.01 3.70
N GLU A 21 -3.83 -19.49 4.87
CA GLU A 21 -4.28 -18.17 5.33
C GLU A 21 -3.70 -17.05 4.47
N TYR A 22 -2.44 -17.17 4.03
CA TYR A 22 -1.84 -16.22 3.09
C TYR A 22 -2.66 -16.12 1.79
N ASN A 23 -3.04 -17.26 1.22
CA ASN A 23 -3.88 -17.30 0.02
C ASN A 23 -5.30 -16.77 0.27
N ALA A 24 -5.88 -17.07 1.44
CA ALA A 24 -7.18 -16.54 1.84
C ALA A 24 -7.13 -15.01 1.98
N MET A 25 -6.09 -14.47 2.60
CA MET A 25 -5.85 -13.04 2.76
C MET A 25 -5.67 -12.34 1.42
N ARG A 26 -4.90 -12.92 0.50
CA ARG A 26 -4.81 -12.41 -0.89
C ARG A 26 -6.19 -12.31 -1.51
N ASN A 27 -7.04 -13.32 -1.36
CA ASN A 27 -8.40 -13.29 -1.88
C ASN A 27 -9.28 -12.24 -1.20
N ARG A 28 -9.11 -11.97 0.11
CA ARG A 28 -9.80 -10.88 0.81
C ARG A 28 -9.39 -9.52 0.27
N ILE A 29 -8.08 -9.28 0.07
CA ILE A 29 -7.57 -8.04 -0.53
C ILE A 29 -8.16 -7.80 -1.92
N ARG A 30 -8.23 -8.83 -2.77
CA ARG A 30 -8.82 -8.72 -4.11
C ARG A 30 -10.30 -8.31 -4.11
N ARG A 31 -11.02 -8.57 -3.03
CA ARG A 31 -12.44 -8.22 -2.85
C ARG A 31 -12.65 -6.96 -2.02
N SER A 32 -11.58 -6.33 -1.56
CA SER A 32 -11.68 -5.16 -0.68
C SER A 32 -12.29 -3.96 -1.42
N LYS A 33 -13.03 -3.13 -0.67
CA LYS A 33 -13.64 -1.90 -1.20
C LYS A 33 -12.60 -0.94 -1.78
N TRP A 34 -11.39 -0.92 -1.22
CA TRP A 34 -10.23 -0.15 -1.69
C TRP A 34 -8.96 -0.77 -1.15
N VAL A 35 -7.80 -0.48 -1.77
CA VAL A 35 -6.51 -1.03 -1.31
C VAL A 35 -5.42 0.04 -1.33
N HIS A 36 -4.67 0.15 -0.25
CA HIS A 36 -3.38 0.84 -0.22
C HIS A 36 -2.31 -0.08 -0.80
N ILE A 37 -1.47 0.43 -1.70
CA ILE A 37 -0.34 -0.29 -2.29
C ILE A 37 0.90 0.58 -2.18
N ASP A 38 1.97 0.02 -1.63
CA ASP A 38 3.27 0.67 -1.50
C ASP A 38 4.39 -0.36 -1.64
N GLU A 39 5.57 0.08 -2.04
CA GLU A 39 6.72 -0.79 -2.24
C GLU A 39 8.03 -0.17 -1.79
N THR A 40 8.89 -0.99 -1.18
CA THR A 40 10.24 -0.59 -0.78
C THR A 40 11.26 -1.62 -1.19
N GLY A 41 12.39 -1.15 -1.70
CA GLY A 41 13.43 -2.00 -2.25
C GLY A 41 14.53 -2.29 -1.23
N PHE A 42 14.94 -3.55 -1.11
CA PHE A 42 16.02 -3.99 -0.22
C PHE A 42 16.98 -4.97 -0.93
N HIS A 43 18.13 -5.26 -0.33
CA HIS A 43 19.11 -6.18 -0.92
C HIS A 43 19.22 -7.47 -0.11
N VAL A 44 19.25 -8.61 -0.80
CA VAL A 44 19.51 -9.93 -0.23
C VAL A 44 20.71 -10.50 -0.97
N ASN A 45 21.84 -10.69 -0.27
CA ASN A 45 23.10 -11.17 -0.85
C ASN A 45 23.51 -10.41 -2.12
N GLY A 46 23.40 -9.07 -2.10
CA GLY A 46 23.74 -8.20 -3.22
C GLY A 46 22.69 -8.13 -4.34
N LYS A 47 21.65 -8.98 -4.34
CA LYS A 47 20.55 -8.92 -5.30
C LYS A 47 19.43 -8.03 -4.77
N LYS A 48 18.89 -7.16 -5.63
CA LYS A 48 17.76 -6.27 -5.30
C LYS A 48 16.44 -7.06 -5.28
N TYR A 49 15.67 -6.87 -4.22
CA TYR A 49 14.28 -7.33 -4.05
C TYR A 49 13.38 -6.15 -3.68
N TRP A 50 12.09 -6.36 -3.83
CA TRP A 50 11.03 -5.42 -3.48
C TRP A 50 10.06 -6.08 -2.52
N LEU A 51 9.80 -5.40 -1.40
CA LEU A 51 8.72 -5.71 -0.50
C LEU A 51 7.53 -4.84 -0.89
N TRP A 52 6.47 -5.48 -1.32
CA TRP A 52 5.18 -4.87 -1.61
C TRP A 52 4.24 -5.08 -0.44
N ALA A 53 3.62 -4.00 0.02
CA ALA A 53 2.61 -4.02 1.06
C ALA A 53 1.25 -3.65 0.47
N PHE A 54 0.26 -4.51 0.70
CA PHE A 54 -1.12 -4.28 0.31
C PHE A 54 -1.97 -4.23 1.57
N ARG A 55 -2.70 -3.13 1.78
CA ARG A 55 -3.61 -3.00 2.92
C ARG A 55 -5.04 -2.75 2.44
N SER A 56 -5.92 -3.69 2.74
CA SER A 56 -7.36 -3.62 2.42
C SER A 56 -8.11 -2.64 3.31
N ALA A 57 -9.29 -2.21 2.91
CA ALA A 57 -10.22 -1.44 3.75
C ALA A 57 -10.50 -2.10 5.11
N GLU A 58 -10.54 -3.43 5.13
CA GLU A 58 -10.83 -4.29 6.29
C GLU A 58 -9.63 -4.50 7.22
N ASN A 59 -8.50 -3.84 6.95
CA ASN A 59 -7.23 -3.94 7.69
C ASN A 59 -6.44 -5.25 7.50
N ASP A 60 -6.80 -6.11 6.54
CA ASP A 60 -5.90 -7.18 6.09
C ASP A 60 -4.63 -6.56 5.47
N ILE A 61 -3.47 -7.12 5.80
CA ILE A 61 -2.16 -6.70 5.29
C ILE A 61 -1.46 -7.89 4.63
N LEU A 62 -1.26 -7.83 3.32
CA LEU A 62 -0.50 -8.82 2.56
C LEU A 62 0.87 -8.25 2.21
N ILE A 63 1.91 -9.04 2.46
CA ILE A 63 3.27 -8.75 2.04
C ILE A 63 3.65 -9.69 0.90
N VAL A 64 4.19 -9.12 -0.18
CA VAL A 64 4.74 -9.86 -1.33
C VAL A 64 6.19 -9.45 -1.50
N ILE A 65 7.11 -10.42 -1.44
CA ILE A 65 8.54 -10.20 -1.65
C ILE A 65 8.94 -10.85 -2.97
N VAL A 66 9.36 -10.05 -3.93
CA VAL A 66 9.74 -10.48 -5.28
C VAL A 66 10.89 -9.62 -5.81
N ASP A 67 11.61 -10.10 -6.81
CA ASP A 67 12.71 -9.36 -7.46
C ASP A 67 12.24 -8.41 -8.57
N SER A 68 10.95 -8.09 -8.60
CA SER A 68 10.32 -7.17 -9.53
C SER A 68 9.68 -5.99 -8.81
N ARG A 69 9.89 -4.79 -9.36
CA ARG A 69 9.10 -3.60 -9.05
C ARG A 69 7.98 -3.38 -10.07
N GLY A 70 7.78 -4.30 -11.03
CA GLY A 70 6.94 -4.06 -12.18
C GLY A 70 5.44 -4.11 -11.88
N ARG A 71 4.68 -3.65 -12.88
CA ARG A 71 3.21 -3.70 -12.91
C ARG A 71 2.65 -5.12 -12.77
N ASP A 72 3.38 -6.10 -13.28
CA ASP A 72 3.08 -7.53 -13.19
C ASP A 72 2.82 -7.97 -11.75
N VAL A 73 3.61 -7.49 -10.78
CA VAL A 73 3.43 -7.85 -9.37
C VAL A 73 2.06 -7.41 -8.84
N VAL A 74 1.66 -6.18 -9.17
CA VAL A 74 0.35 -5.65 -8.76
C VAL A 74 -0.78 -6.41 -9.44
N ARG A 75 -0.67 -6.63 -10.76
CA ARG A 75 -1.69 -7.34 -11.55
C ARG A 75 -1.87 -8.77 -11.03
N ASP A 76 -0.78 -9.48 -10.80
CA ASP A 76 -0.83 -10.85 -10.32
C ASP A 76 -1.42 -10.87 -8.91
N THR A 77 -0.99 -9.97 -8.02
CA THR A 77 -1.48 -9.90 -6.64
C THR A 77 -2.97 -9.56 -6.56
N MET A 78 -3.40 -8.50 -7.26
CA MET A 78 -4.77 -7.98 -7.24
C MET A 78 -5.74 -8.74 -8.17
N GLY A 79 -5.21 -9.51 -9.11
CA GLY A 79 -6.02 -10.15 -10.16
C GLY A 79 -6.59 -9.13 -11.16
N GLU A 80 -7.14 -9.62 -12.26
CA GLU A 80 -7.70 -8.79 -13.33
C GLU A 80 -9.08 -8.20 -12.98
N THR A 81 -9.73 -8.71 -11.93
CA THR A 81 -11.10 -8.33 -11.57
C THR A 81 -11.17 -7.20 -10.54
N PHE A 82 -10.03 -6.71 -10.03
CA PHE A 82 -10.04 -5.61 -9.06
C PHE A 82 -10.29 -4.28 -9.76
N HIS A 83 -11.43 -3.66 -9.45
CA HIS A 83 -11.85 -2.37 -10.00
C HIS A 83 -12.09 -1.31 -8.89
N GLY A 84 -11.71 -1.63 -7.64
CA GLY A 84 -11.82 -0.70 -6.53
C GLY A 84 -10.77 0.42 -6.59
N PRO A 85 -10.94 1.50 -5.81
CA PRO A 85 -9.92 2.53 -5.66
C PRO A 85 -8.62 1.97 -5.09
N ALA A 86 -7.50 2.31 -5.74
CA ALA A 86 -6.16 2.06 -5.24
C ALA A 86 -5.54 3.35 -4.72
N ILE A 87 -5.06 3.33 -3.48
CA ILE A 87 -4.37 4.46 -2.87
C ILE A 87 -2.87 4.21 -2.93
N VAL A 88 -2.17 4.97 -3.78
CA VAL A 88 -0.78 4.68 -4.16
C VAL A 88 0.09 5.94 -4.13
N ASP A 89 1.40 5.77 -4.18
CA ASP A 89 2.38 6.87 -4.15
C ASP A 89 2.31 7.80 -5.37
N GLY A 90 1.80 7.33 -6.52
CA GLY A 90 1.73 8.06 -7.78
C GLY A 90 2.60 7.51 -8.90
N TRP A 91 3.28 6.40 -8.66
CA TRP A 91 4.18 5.83 -9.64
C TRP A 91 3.43 5.29 -10.87
N ARG A 92 4.03 5.45 -12.06
CA ARG A 92 3.39 5.17 -13.36
C ARG A 92 2.95 3.71 -13.53
N VAL A 93 3.52 2.77 -12.79
CA VAL A 93 3.11 1.36 -12.87
C VAL A 93 1.65 1.17 -12.51
N TYR A 94 1.09 2.03 -11.66
CA TYR A 94 -0.28 1.98 -11.19
C TYR A 94 -1.29 2.53 -12.21
N SER A 95 -0.85 3.22 -13.27
CA SER A 95 -1.71 3.97 -14.20
C SER A 95 -2.71 3.12 -14.99
N TYR A 96 -2.63 1.79 -14.91
CA TYR A 96 -3.58 0.87 -15.54
C TYR A 96 -4.78 0.56 -14.64
N LEU A 97 -4.72 0.90 -13.36
CA LEU A 97 -5.82 0.73 -12.42
C LEU A 97 -6.92 1.75 -12.73
N THR A 98 -8.17 1.32 -12.60
CA THR A 98 -9.34 2.12 -12.99
C THR A 98 -9.48 3.40 -12.17
N THR A 99 -9.34 3.30 -10.86
CA THR A 99 -9.52 4.43 -9.93
C THR A 99 -8.29 4.55 -9.05
N ILE A 100 -7.58 5.66 -9.18
CA ILE A 100 -6.36 5.93 -8.42
C ILE A 100 -6.58 7.15 -7.52
N GLN A 101 -6.30 6.98 -6.24
CA GLN A 101 -6.16 8.08 -5.29
C GLN A 101 -4.68 8.22 -4.95
N ARG A 102 -4.14 9.44 -5.04
CA ARG A 102 -2.79 9.72 -4.54
C ARG A 102 -2.77 9.63 -3.02
N CYS A 103 -1.82 8.90 -2.48
CA CYS A 103 -1.60 8.84 -1.04
C CYS A 103 -1.22 10.23 -0.52
N TRP A 104 -2.00 10.76 0.42
CA TRP A 104 -1.78 12.08 1.02
C TRP A 104 -0.37 12.25 1.58
N ALA A 105 0.16 11.23 2.26
CA ALA A 105 1.51 11.29 2.82
C ALA A 105 2.60 11.40 1.74
N HIS A 106 2.38 10.82 0.55
CA HIS A 106 3.28 10.96 -0.59
C HIS A 106 3.13 12.32 -1.26
N LEU A 107 1.88 12.74 -1.53
CA LEU A 107 1.57 14.02 -2.14
C LEU A 107 2.15 15.19 -1.34
N ILE A 108 1.97 15.20 -0.02
CA ILE A 108 2.49 16.24 0.87
C ILE A 108 4.02 16.32 0.80
N ARG A 109 4.72 15.17 0.88
CA ARG A 109 6.19 15.14 0.76
C ARG A 109 6.66 15.63 -0.61
N GLU A 110 5.93 15.26 -1.67
CA GLU A 110 6.27 15.66 -3.03
C GLU A 110 6.17 17.18 -3.20
N VAL A 111 5.05 17.80 -2.80
CA VAL A 111 4.90 19.26 -2.91
C VAL A 111 5.87 20.01 -1.99
N ASP A 112 6.15 19.48 -0.80
CA ASP A 112 7.12 20.07 0.14
C ASP A 112 8.54 20.12 -0.45
N ALA A 113 8.92 19.16 -1.30
CA ALA A 113 10.22 19.13 -1.96
C ALA A 113 10.42 20.29 -2.97
N PHE A 114 9.35 20.97 -3.41
CA PHE A 114 9.41 22.07 -4.37
C PHE A 114 9.29 23.47 -3.73
N LYS A 115 9.29 23.57 -2.40
CA LYS A 115 9.19 24.84 -1.65
C LYS A 115 10.30 25.86 -1.91
N SER A 116 11.37 25.49 -2.62
CA SER A 116 12.46 26.40 -2.99
C SER A 116 12.04 27.45 -4.05
N SER A 117 10.90 27.26 -4.70
CA SER A 117 10.30 28.23 -5.61
C SER A 117 9.04 28.84 -5.01
N GLU A 118 8.73 30.09 -5.37
CA GLU A 118 7.53 30.79 -4.86
C GLU A 118 6.26 29.98 -5.17
N ARG A 119 6.09 29.57 -6.43
CA ARG A 119 4.96 28.74 -6.86
C ARG A 119 4.88 27.39 -6.13
N GLY A 120 6.02 26.78 -5.83
CA GLY A 120 6.06 25.51 -5.09
C GLY A 120 5.69 25.68 -3.62
N LYS A 121 6.04 26.83 -3.02
CA LYS A 121 5.61 27.20 -1.67
C LYS A 121 4.10 27.44 -1.62
N GLU A 122 3.55 28.22 -2.55
CA GLU A 122 2.10 28.46 -2.68
C GLU A 122 1.33 27.14 -2.84
N LEU A 123 1.75 26.28 -3.77
CA LEU A 123 1.13 24.96 -3.99
C LEU A 123 1.18 24.10 -2.73
N SER A 124 2.32 24.10 -2.03
CA SER A 124 2.43 23.35 -0.79
C SER A 124 1.47 23.88 0.28
N GLU A 125 1.37 25.19 0.47
CA GLU A 125 0.47 25.78 1.46
C GLU A 125 -0.99 25.44 1.16
N GLU A 126 -1.40 25.51 -0.12
CA GLU A 126 -2.74 25.14 -0.58
C GLU A 126 -3.06 23.66 -0.29
N ILE A 127 -2.18 22.74 -0.68
CA ILE A 127 -2.37 21.29 -0.46
C ILE A 127 -2.43 20.94 1.03
N HIS A 128 -1.61 21.59 1.87
CA HIS A 128 -1.68 21.41 3.33
C HIS A 128 -3.00 21.97 3.90
N SER A 129 -3.51 23.10 3.40
CA SER A 129 -4.81 23.65 3.81
C SER A 129 -5.95 22.67 3.49
N ILE A 130 -6.02 22.19 2.25
CA ILE A 130 -7.03 21.22 1.82
C ILE A 130 -6.98 19.96 2.69
N PHE A 131 -5.77 19.44 2.97
CA PHE A 131 -5.62 18.26 3.82
C PHE A 131 -6.08 18.51 5.26
N LYS A 132 -5.80 19.69 5.80
CA LYS A 132 -6.23 20.09 7.15
C LYS A 132 -7.75 20.22 7.22
N GLU A 133 -8.35 20.95 6.29
CA GLU A 133 -9.81 21.11 6.17
C GLU A 133 -10.51 19.76 6.04
N LEU A 134 -9.98 18.87 5.19
CA LEU A 134 -10.46 17.50 5.08
C LEU A 134 -10.40 16.81 6.45
N LYS A 135 -9.25 16.78 7.13
CA LYS A 135 -9.16 16.14 8.45
C LYS A 135 -10.12 16.72 9.48
N GLU A 136 -10.32 18.04 9.48
CA GLU A 136 -11.25 18.70 10.41
C GLU A 136 -12.70 18.30 10.12
N SER A 137 -13.12 18.30 8.86
CA SER A 137 -14.45 17.81 8.46
C SER A 137 -14.68 16.33 8.80
N LEU A 138 -13.62 15.51 8.76
CA LEU A 138 -13.71 14.11 9.14
C LEU A 138 -13.86 13.92 10.66
N LYS A 139 -13.42 14.86 11.49
CA LYS A 139 -13.55 14.81 12.97
C LYS A 139 -14.93 15.21 13.45
N SER A 140 -15.63 16.07 12.71
CA SER A 140 -16.98 16.54 13.08
C SER A 140 -18.08 15.52 12.82
N GLU A 141 -17.81 14.49 12.02
CA GLU A 141 -18.71 13.34 11.83
C GLU A 141 -18.31 12.21 12.77
N ASN A 142 -19.30 11.64 13.48
CA ASN A 142 -19.06 10.53 14.38
C ASN A 142 -18.56 9.31 13.56
N MET A 143 -17.37 8.81 13.88
CA MET A 143 -16.71 7.70 13.15
C MET A 143 -17.59 6.44 13.07
N ASP A 144 -18.51 6.26 14.01
CA ASP A 144 -19.46 5.14 14.05
C ASP A 144 -20.65 5.35 13.09
N GLU A 145 -21.11 6.58 12.87
CA GLU A 145 -22.16 6.90 11.88
C GLU A 145 -21.65 6.68 10.44
N ARG A 146 -20.37 6.93 10.18
CA ARG A 146 -19.77 6.68 8.86
C ARG A 146 -19.62 5.19 8.52
N LYS A 147 -19.48 4.33 9.53
CA LYS A 147 -19.42 2.88 9.34
C LYS A 147 -20.81 2.29 9.09
N SER A 148 -21.87 2.90 9.62
CA SER A 148 -23.25 2.43 9.43
C SER A 148 -23.89 2.88 8.11
N MET A 149 -23.33 3.90 7.45
CA MET A 149 -23.75 4.38 6.12
C MET A 149 -23.08 3.66 4.93
N LYS A 150 -22.34 2.57 5.16
CA LYS A 150 -21.54 1.83 4.16
C LYS A 150 -21.87 0.35 4.11
#